data_AF-A0A971SCH6-F1
#
_entry.id   AF-A0A971SCH6-F1
#
_cell.length_a   1.000
_cell.length_b   1.000
_cell.length_c   1.000
_cell.angle_alpha   90.00
_cell.angle_beta   90.00
_cell.angle_gamma   90.00
#
_symmetry.space_group_name_H-M   'P 1'
#
loop_
_entity.id
_entity.type
_entity.pdbx_description
1 polymer ?
#
loop_
_entity_poly.entity_id
_entity_poly.type
_entity_poly.pdbx_seq_one_letter_code
_entity_poly.pdbx_strand_id
1 'polypeptide(L)' 'MPIVGSRPKKGIYKCIVCDQKVTIDYYRPTLSFCPNCDGVSFISVGSNNDL' A
#
# COMPACT_ATOMS: atom_id res chain seq x y z
N MET A 1 -6.69 0.32 8.74
CA MET A 1 -5.27 0.51 8.37
C MET A 1 -4.69 -0.84 7.96
N PRO A 2 -4.39 -1.06 6.68
CA PRO A 2 -3.73 -2.28 6.23
C PRO A 2 -2.24 -2.31 6.66
N ILE A 3 -1.76 -3.48 7.03
CA ILE A 3 -0.38 -3.74 7.48
C ILE A 3 0.31 -4.77 6.60
N VAL A 4 1.62 -4.92 6.74
CA VAL A 4 2.40 -5.97 6.05
C VAL A 4 1.80 -7.36 6.31
N GLY A 5 1.83 -8.21 5.28
CA GLY A 5 1.24 -9.55 5.28
C GLY A 5 -0.28 -9.56 5.06
N SER A 6 -0.97 -8.42 5.17
CA SER A 6 -2.39 -8.35 4.86
C SER A 6 -2.63 -8.41 3.34
N ARG A 7 -3.80 -8.93 2.96
CA ARG A 7 -4.30 -8.97 1.57
C ARG A 7 -5.43 -7.97 1.38
N PRO A 8 -5.15 -6.66 1.27
CA PRO A 8 -6.21 -5.67 1.14
C PRO A 8 -6.77 -5.68 -0.30
N LYS A 9 -7.80 -4.86 -0.55
CA LYS A 9 -8.35 -4.69 -1.91
C LYS A 9 -7.26 -4.22 -2.87
N LYS A 10 -7.41 -4.54 -4.16
CA LYS A 10 -6.53 -4.00 -5.20
C LYS A 10 -6.57 -2.48 -5.19
N GLY A 11 -5.42 -1.84 -5.33
CA GLY A 11 -5.30 -0.39 -5.28
C GLY A 11 -3.90 0.08 -4.91
N ILE A 12 -3.75 1.40 -4.81
CA ILE A 12 -2.51 2.04 -4.37
C ILE A 12 -2.58 2.27 -2.86
N TYR A 13 -1.51 1.92 -2.19
CA TYR A 13 -1.32 2.08 -0.75
C TYR A 13 -0.12 2.97 -0.50
N LYS A 14 -0.24 3.89 0.46
CA LYS A 14 0.81 4.82 0.86
C LYS A 14 1.33 4.43 2.23
N CYS A 15 2.65 4.28 2.37
CA CYS A 15 3.31 4.07 3.65
C CYS A 15 3.08 5.32 4.53
N ILE A 16 2.68 5.13 5.78
CA ILE A 16 2.45 6.25 6.70
C ILE A 16 3.75 6.89 7.22
N VAL A 17 4.89 6.21 7.03
CA VAL A 17 6.19 6.64 7.57
C VAL A 17 6.95 7.54 6.61
N CYS A 18 7.04 7.15 5.32
CA CYS A 18 7.83 7.85 4.32
C CYS A 18 7.06 8.21 3.04
N ASP A 19 5.73 8.09 3.07
CA ASP A 19 4.83 8.39 1.94
C ASP A 19 5.06 7.55 0.67
N GLN A 20 5.89 6.50 0.74
CA GLN A 20 6.14 5.62 -0.40
C GLN A 20 4.87 4.90 -0.84
N LYS A 21 4.64 4.87 -2.15
CA LYS A 21 3.47 4.23 -2.75
C LYS A 21 3.79 2.80 -3.18
N VAL A 22 2.91 1.86 -2.83
CA VAL A 22 2.96 0.46 -3.24
C VAL A 22 1.64 0.07 -3.89
N THR A 23 1.70 -0.71 -4.95
CA THR A 23 0.53 -1.18 -5.69
C THR A 23 0.19 -2.60 -5.28
N ILE A 24 -1.07 -2.83 -4.95
CA ILE A 24 -1.66 -4.16 -4.72
C ILE A 24 -2.50 -4.51 -5.94
N ASP A 25 -2.15 -5.63 -6.57
CA ASP A 25 -2.79 -6.13 -7.79
C ASP A 25 -3.03 -7.65 -7.69
N TYR A 26 -3.33 -8.30 -8.81
CA TYR A 26 -3.56 -9.75 -8.84
C TYR A 26 -2.30 -10.59 -8.61
N TYR A 27 -1.15 -10.12 -9.11
CA TYR A 27 0.15 -10.79 -8.97
C TYR A 27 0.79 -10.51 -7.61
N ARG A 28 0.48 -9.35 -7.02
CA ARG A 28 0.97 -8.92 -5.70
C ARG A 28 -0.23 -8.65 -4.78
N PRO A 29 -0.90 -9.71 -4.30
CA PRO A 29 -2.11 -9.57 -3.49
C PRO A 29 -1.83 -9.19 -2.03
N THR A 30 -0.56 -9.21 -1.60
CA THR A 30 -0.13 -8.98 -0.22
C THR A 30 0.70 -7.71 -0.10
N LEU A 31 0.50 -6.95 0.98
CA LEU A 31 1.40 -5.86 1.34
C LEU A 31 2.74 -6.40 1.87
N SER A 32 3.81 -6.01 1.19
CA SER A 32 5.19 -6.23 1.66
C SER A 32 5.68 -5.04 2.49
N PHE A 33 6.81 -5.20 3.17
CA PHE A 33 7.50 -4.10 3.85
C PHE A 33 7.75 -2.93 2.88
N CYS A 34 7.70 -1.71 3.40
CA CYS A 34 7.96 -0.52 2.60
C CYS A 34 9.42 -0.53 2.11
N PRO A 35 9.68 -0.50 0.79
CA PRO A 35 11.04 -0.67 0.24
C PRO A 35 11.99 0.50 0.54
N ASN A 36 11.47 1.61 1.08
CA ASN A 36 12.25 2.81 1.37
C ASN A 36 12.58 2.99 2.87
N CYS A 37 11.83 2.37 3.77
CA CYS A 37 11.99 2.62 5.22
C CYS A 37 11.64 1.41 6.11
N ASP A 38 11.36 0.25 5.52
CA ASP A 38 10.90 -0.97 6.21
C ASP A 38 9.63 -0.80 7.06
N GLY A 39 8.90 0.30 6.86
CA GLY A 39 7.62 0.56 7.52
C GLY A 39 6.56 -0.50 7.21
N VAL A 40 5.74 -0.81 8.21
CA VAL A 40 4.75 -1.90 8.15
C VAL A 40 3.30 -1.44 7.96
N SER A 41 3.04 -0.14 8.04
CA SER A 41 1.70 0.43 8.10
C SER A 41 1.41 1.29 6.88
N PHE A 42 0.22 1.10 6.30
CA PHE A 42 -0.19 1.76 5.06
C PHE A 42 -1.61 2.32 5.14
N ILE A 43 -1.91 3.28 4.26
CA ILE A 43 -3.27 3.77 4.00
C ILE A 43 -3.62 3.57 2.53
N SER A 44 -4.86 3.17 2.23
CA SER A 44 -5.35 3.13 0.84
C SER A 44 -5.51 4.56 0.35
N VAL A 45 -4.83 4.92 -0.73
CA VAL A 45 -4.96 6.26 -1.31
C VAL A 45 -6.05 6.34 -2.36
N GLY A 46 -6.56 5.20 -2.84
CA GLY A 46 -7.57 5.14 -3.90
C GLY A 46 -7.04 5.70 -5.22
N SER A 47 -7.47 5.15 -6.34
CA SER A 47 -7.30 5.83 -7.63
C SER A 47 -8.30 6.99 -7.65
N ASN A 48 -8.00 8.10 -6.99
CA ASN A 48 -8.74 9.34 -7.18
C ASN A 48 -8.40 9.83 -8.59
N ASN A 49 -9.18 9.38 -9.57
CA ASN A 49 -9.47 10.20 -10.73
C ASN A 49 -10.52 11.21 -10.23
N ASP A 50 -10.02 12.25 -9.55
CA ASP A 50 -10.78 13.49 -9.32
C ASP A 50 -10.49 14.35 -10.56
N LEU A 51 -11.38 14.25 -11.54
CA LEU A 51 -11.44 15.04 -12.76
C LEU A 51 -12.93 15.23 -13.12
#